data_AF-A0A4Q7ZQW5-F1
#
_entry.id   AF-A0A4Q7ZQW5-F1
#
_cell.length_a   1.000
_cell.length_b   1.000
_cell.length_c   1.000
_cell.angle_alpha   90.00
_cell.angle_beta   90.00
_cell.angle_gamma   90.00
#
_symmetry.space_group_name_H-M   'P 1'
#
loop_
_entity.id
_entity.type
_entity.pdbx_description
1 polymer ?
#
loop_
_entity_poly.entity_id
_entity_poly.type
_entity_poly.pdbx_seq_one_letter_code
_entity_poly.pdbx_strand_id
1 'polypeptide(L)'
;MISAPQRPSSPSDRRGLLAALLAFIVAVAVFSAVALAATHADAFIVSARIAGSARAVEPVRVVEPAQDGWAAEPAGPGAPTRAVAAPPPNAKFDYQIGGAYQPPAGVQVVSRDRKAAPAGGVYTICYVNAFQVQPDELPWWQSHHEELLLKDANGRYVIDQDWGENLLDISTAAKRAAVAAVVNGWIDGCAANGFRAVEPDNLDSYDRSQGLLTRADAMAFVNLLATHAHAAGLAIGQKNTAELGTSGRDAGLDFAVVEECGQYSECGDYTAVYGNNVIDIEYTKQAFTKACRSHGATLSIVRRDRDVTVPGSGSYVYDAC
;
A
#
# COMPACT_ATOMS: atom_id res chain seq x y z
N MET A 1 11.51 14.83 -0.91
CA MET A 1 10.13 15.38 -0.83
C MET A 1 9.21 14.25 -1.22
N ILE A 2 8.16 14.02 -0.45
CA ILE A 2 7.13 13.04 -0.77
C ILE A 2 6.32 13.65 -1.92
N SER A 3 6.29 12.99 -3.07
CA SER A 3 5.46 13.35 -4.23
C SER A 3 4.37 12.29 -4.36
N ALA A 4 3.23 12.67 -4.92
CA ALA A 4 2.11 11.77 -5.02
C ALA A 4 2.23 10.80 -6.20
N PRO A 5 1.84 9.51 -6.03
CA PRO A 5 1.94 8.49 -7.06
C PRO A 5 1.38 8.91 -8.43
N GLN A 6 2.19 8.73 -9.46
CA GLN A 6 1.83 8.75 -10.87
C GLN A 6 1.24 7.39 -11.18
N ARG A 7 -0.09 7.34 -11.26
CA ARG A 7 -0.74 6.09 -11.64
C ARG A 7 -0.44 5.79 -13.11
N PRO A 8 0.07 4.59 -13.43
CA PRO A 8 0.13 4.16 -14.82
C PRO A 8 -1.31 4.16 -15.38
N SER A 9 -1.45 4.40 -16.68
CA SER A 9 -2.76 4.30 -17.34
C SER A 9 -3.44 2.96 -17.01
N SER A 10 -4.71 3.05 -16.61
CA SER A 10 -5.51 1.93 -16.10
C SER A 10 -5.42 0.69 -17.00
N PRO A 11 -5.53 -0.54 -16.49
CA PRO A 11 -5.62 -1.75 -17.32
C PRO A 11 -6.71 -1.66 -18.40
N SER A 12 -7.77 -0.89 -18.19
CA SER A 12 -8.81 -0.59 -19.19
C SER A 12 -8.26 0.21 -20.38
N ASP A 13 -7.41 1.21 -20.14
CA ASP A 13 -6.66 1.95 -21.18
C ASP A 13 -5.64 1.04 -21.89
N ARG A 14 -4.98 0.14 -21.14
CA ARG A 14 -4.04 -0.84 -21.72
C ARG A 14 -4.73 -1.86 -22.61
N ARG A 15 -5.99 -2.25 -22.34
CA ARG A 15 -6.78 -3.14 -23.23
C ARG A 15 -7.09 -2.47 -24.57
N GLY A 16 -7.36 -1.17 -24.59
CA GLY A 16 -7.51 -0.39 -25.84
C GLY A 16 -6.21 -0.32 -26.64
N LEU A 17 -5.07 -0.16 -25.95
CA LEU A 17 -3.75 -0.12 -26.57
C LEU A 17 -3.28 -1.52 -27.04
N LEU A 18 -3.56 -2.57 -26.28
CA LEU A 18 -3.29 -3.97 -26.64
C LEU A 18 -4.11 -4.42 -27.86
N ALA A 19 -5.36 -3.99 -27.99
CA ALA A 19 -6.16 -4.26 -29.19
C ALA A 19 -5.56 -3.60 -30.44
N ALA A 20 -5.04 -2.38 -30.33
CA ALA A 20 -4.32 -1.69 -31.41
C ALA A 20 -2.96 -2.34 -31.72
N LEU A 21 -2.24 -2.82 -30.69
CA LEU A 21 -0.94 -3.48 -30.85
C LEU A 21 -1.08 -4.91 -31.42
N LEU A 22 -2.13 -5.65 -31.04
CA LEU A 22 -2.46 -6.96 -31.61
C LEU A 22 -2.86 -6.84 -33.09
N ALA A 23 -3.58 -5.79 -33.48
CA ALA A 23 -3.84 -5.50 -34.88
C ALA A 23 -2.54 -5.22 -35.68
N PHE A 24 -1.54 -4.62 -35.04
CA PHE A 24 -0.23 -4.35 -35.64
C PHE A 24 0.67 -5.60 -35.69
N ILE A 25 0.64 -6.44 -34.66
CA ILE A 25 1.43 -7.69 -34.57
C ILE A 25 0.89 -8.76 -35.54
N VAL A 26 -0.44 -8.85 -35.73
CA VAL A 26 -1.03 -9.73 -36.75
C VAL A 26 -0.63 -9.31 -38.17
N ALA A 27 -0.43 -8.02 -38.42
CA ALA A 27 0.07 -7.53 -39.72
C ALA A 27 1.57 -7.87 -39.96
N VAL A 28 2.37 -7.96 -38.89
CA VAL A 28 3.81 -8.29 -38.98
C VAL A 28 4.06 -9.80 -39.00
N ALA A 29 3.22 -10.60 -38.34
CA ALA A 29 3.38 -12.07 -38.25
C ALA A 29 3.07 -12.84 -39.54
N VAL A 30 2.60 -12.17 -40.62
CA VAL A 30 2.48 -12.78 -41.97
C VAL A 30 3.84 -12.88 -42.68
N PHE A 31 4.88 -12.18 -42.21
CA PHE A 31 6.23 -12.25 -42.77
C PHE A 31 7.22 -12.81 -41.75
N SER A 32 7.57 -14.09 -41.91
CA SER A 32 8.82 -14.78 -41.51
C SER A 32 8.54 -16.11 -40.79
N ALA A 33 8.44 -17.17 -41.57
CA ALA A 33 8.74 -18.53 -41.16
C ALA A 33 10.14 -18.92 -41.66
N VAL A 34 10.68 -20.06 -41.18
CA VAL A 34 12.00 -20.72 -41.48
C VAL A 34 13.09 -20.34 -40.45
N ALA A 35 13.84 -21.22 -39.74
CA ALA A 35 14.07 -22.67 -39.65
C ALA A 35 14.66 -22.97 -38.23
N LEU A 36 14.28 -24.02 -37.49
CA LEU A 36 14.67 -25.46 -37.49
C LEU A 36 16.02 -25.83 -36.80
N ALA A 37 15.90 -26.63 -35.73
CA ALA A 37 16.79 -27.70 -35.19
C ALA A 37 18.22 -27.35 -34.73
N ALA A 38 18.92 -28.09 -33.86
CA ALA A 38 18.70 -29.09 -32.81
C ALA A 38 20.13 -29.49 -32.36
N THR A 39 20.38 -29.82 -31.09
CA THR A 39 21.30 -30.91 -30.68
C THR A 39 21.23 -31.17 -29.17
N HIS A 40 21.19 -32.46 -28.82
CA HIS A 40 21.32 -33.04 -27.49
C HIS A 40 22.79 -33.35 -27.17
N ALA A 41 23.15 -33.41 -25.88
CA ALA A 41 24.18 -34.31 -25.36
C ALA A 41 24.04 -34.51 -23.84
N ASP A 42 23.51 -35.69 -23.49
CA ASP A 42 23.88 -36.62 -22.41
C ASP A 42 24.34 -36.10 -21.04
N ALA A 43 23.45 -36.30 -20.05
CA ALA A 43 23.76 -36.25 -18.62
C ALA A 43 24.28 -37.62 -18.14
N PHE A 44 25.51 -37.65 -17.62
CA PHE A 44 26.08 -38.80 -16.91
C PHE A 44 25.51 -38.87 -15.48
N ILE A 45 24.92 -40.03 -15.14
CA ILE A 45 24.47 -40.38 -13.80
C ILE A 45 25.69 -40.84 -12.97
N VAL A 46 26.03 -40.11 -11.92
CA VAL A 46 26.92 -40.59 -10.84
C VAL A 46 26.06 -40.84 -9.61
N SER A 47 25.75 -42.11 -9.36
CA SER A 47 25.14 -42.56 -8.10
C SER A 47 26.26 -42.80 -7.08
N ALA A 48 26.45 -41.87 -6.14
CA ALA A 48 27.28 -42.08 -4.96
C ALA A 48 26.41 -42.56 -3.79
N ARG A 49 26.63 -43.82 -3.36
CA ARG A 49 26.08 -44.36 -2.13
C ARG A 49 26.82 -43.73 -0.93
N ILE A 50 26.10 -43.09 -0.02
CA ILE A 50 26.62 -42.74 1.30
C ILE A 50 25.99 -43.68 2.31
N ALA A 51 26.83 -44.50 2.93
CA ALA A 51 26.51 -45.39 4.03
C ALA A 51 26.23 -44.57 5.30
N GLY A 52 25.19 -44.97 6.02
CA GLY A 52 24.77 -44.35 7.26
C GLY A 52 25.78 -44.54 8.39
N SER A 53 25.81 -43.57 9.30
CA SER A 53 26.30 -43.74 10.66
C SER A 53 25.45 -42.83 11.55
N ALA A 54 24.35 -43.39 12.06
CA ALA A 54 23.56 -42.77 13.11
C ALA A 54 24.39 -42.80 14.40
N ARG A 55 24.74 -41.62 14.93
CA ARG A 55 25.20 -41.49 16.31
C ARG A 55 24.01 -41.09 17.17
N ALA A 56 23.80 -41.85 18.24
CA ALA A 56 22.80 -41.57 19.26
C ALA A 56 23.09 -40.21 19.91
N VAL A 57 22.06 -39.36 19.98
CA VAL A 57 22.08 -38.11 20.75
C VAL A 57 21.51 -38.43 22.12
N GLU A 58 22.31 -38.22 23.18
CA GLU A 58 21.82 -38.31 24.56
C GLU A 58 20.82 -37.19 24.86
N PRO A 59 19.81 -37.43 25.72
CA PRO A 59 18.81 -36.43 26.04
C PRO A 59 19.41 -35.28 26.86
N VAL A 60 19.26 -34.07 26.35
CA VAL A 60 19.48 -32.82 27.10
C VAL A 60 18.44 -32.76 28.24
N ARG A 61 18.91 -32.66 29.48
CA ARG A 61 18.06 -32.38 30.63
C ARG A 61 17.50 -30.97 30.49
N VAL A 62 16.18 -30.86 30.37
CA VAL A 62 15.45 -29.61 30.53
C VAL A 62 15.55 -29.23 32.01
N VAL A 63 16.22 -28.13 32.30
CA VAL A 63 16.17 -27.47 33.61
C VAL A 63 14.96 -26.55 33.56
N GLU A 64 13.91 -26.88 34.34
CA GLU A 64 12.79 -25.98 34.57
C GLU A 64 13.29 -24.70 35.25
N PRO A 65 12.94 -23.49 34.78
CA PRO A 65 13.19 -22.28 35.53
C PRO A 65 12.27 -22.22 36.75
N ALA A 66 12.85 -21.78 37.87
CA ALA A 66 12.17 -21.58 39.14
C ALA A 66 10.95 -20.66 38.98
N GLN A 67 9.84 -21.07 39.58
CA GLN A 67 8.61 -20.31 39.67
C GLN A 67 8.77 -19.20 40.71
N ASP A 68 9.30 -18.05 40.31
CA ASP A 68 9.14 -16.81 41.07
C ASP A 68 7.73 -16.28 40.79
N GLY A 69 6.83 -16.55 41.75
CA GLY A 69 5.44 -16.14 41.71
C GLY A 69 5.29 -14.62 41.74
N TRP A 70 4.97 -14.05 40.58
CA TRP A 70 4.23 -12.79 40.50
C TRP A 70 2.79 -13.12 40.11
N ALA A 71 1.89 -13.09 41.09
CA ALA A 71 0.47 -13.13 40.81
C ALA A 71 0.11 -11.87 40.00
N ALA A 72 -0.30 -12.07 38.74
CA ALA A 72 -0.87 -11.01 37.93
C ALA A 72 -2.25 -10.66 38.49
N GLU A 73 -2.44 -9.42 38.92
CA GLU A 73 -3.76 -8.89 39.22
C GLU A 73 -4.66 -8.97 37.98
N PRO A 74 -5.96 -9.27 38.14
CA PRO A 74 -6.88 -9.29 37.02
C PRO A 74 -6.98 -7.87 36.43
N ALA A 75 -6.74 -7.77 35.12
CA ALA A 75 -6.92 -6.53 34.37
C ALA A 75 -8.34 -5.99 34.61
N GLY A 76 -8.42 -4.75 35.11
CA GLY A 76 -9.69 -4.04 35.26
C GLY A 76 -10.43 -3.91 33.92
N PRO A 77 -11.73 -3.58 33.94
CA PRO A 77 -12.51 -3.42 32.72
C PRO A 77 -11.85 -2.36 31.83
N GLY A 78 -11.45 -2.79 30.63
CA GLY A 78 -10.78 -1.94 29.64
C GLY A 78 -11.60 -0.67 29.36
N ALA A 79 -10.89 0.45 29.17
CA ALA A 79 -11.50 1.68 28.69
C ALA A 79 -12.37 1.39 27.47
N PRO A 80 -13.53 2.05 27.30
CA PRO A 80 -14.41 1.82 26.16
C PRO A 80 -13.59 2.03 24.88
N THR A 81 -13.48 0.98 24.06
CA THR A 81 -12.90 1.08 22.73
C THR A 81 -13.73 2.09 21.97
N ARG A 82 -13.11 3.22 21.62
CA ARG A 82 -13.75 4.20 20.73
C ARG A 82 -14.09 3.44 19.45
N ALA A 83 -15.36 3.45 19.06
CA ALA A 83 -15.77 2.85 17.80
C ALA A 83 -14.91 3.44 16.67
N VAL A 84 -14.26 2.57 15.91
CA VAL A 84 -13.52 2.94 14.70
C VAL A 84 -14.51 3.64 13.76
N ALA A 85 -14.20 4.88 13.38
CA ALA A 85 -15.08 5.69 12.55
C ALA A 85 -14.29 6.14 11.32
N ALA A 86 -14.82 5.90 10.12
CA ALA A 86 -14.26 6.43 8.89
C ALA A 86 -14.30 7.98 8.88
N PRO A 87 -13.51 8.63 7.99
CA PRO A 87 -13.63 10.07 7.77
C PRO A 87 -15.07 10.47 7.41
N PRO A 88 -15.54 11.66 7.83
CA PRO A 88 -16.86 12.15 7.42
C PRO A 88 -16.91 12.27 5.88
N PRO A 89 -17.96 11.73 5.22
CA PRO A 89 -18.13 11.83 3.79
C PRO A 89 -18.46 13.27 3.37
N ASN A 90 -18.13 13.63 2.12
CA ASN A 90 -18.33 14.99 1.56
C ASN A 90 -17.79 16.10 2.48
N ALA A 91 -16.65 15.84 3.11
CA ALA A 91 -15.98 16.77 3.98
C ALA A 91 -14.83 17.42 3.21
N LYS A 92 -14.69 18.74 3.32
CA LYS A 92 -13.55 19.42 2.67
C LYS A 92 -12.25 18.80 3.14
N PHE A 93 -11.53 18.23 2.19
CA PHE A 93 -10.29 17.49 2.41
C PHE A 93 -9.08 18.31 1.99
N ASP A 94 -7.92 18.04 2.61
CA ASP A 94 -6.62 18.55 2.16
C ASP A 94 -5.55 17.46 2.29
N TYR A 95 -4.76 17.29 1.22
CA TYR A 95 -3.76 16.23 1.12
C TYR A 95 -2.37 16.81 1.40
N GLN A 96 -1.91 16.65 2.64
CA GLN A 96 -0.74 17.31 3.20
C GLN A 96 0.42 16.32 3.46
N ILE A 97 0.59 15.34 2.57
CA ILE A 97 1.65 14.32 2.71
C ILE A 97 3.04 14.87 2.36
N GLY A 98 3.11 15.89 1.49
CA GLY A 98 4.37 16.57 1.13
C GLY A 98 4.88 17.53 2.21
N GLY A 99 4.06 17.84 3.23
CA GLY A 99 4.42 18.65 4.38
C GLY A 99 3.21 19.18 5.14
N ALA A 100 3.30 19.22 6.46
CA ALA A 100 2.23 19.73 7.30
C ALA A 100 2.16 21.27 7.29
N TYR A 101 0.96 21.81 7.14
CA TYR A 101 0.66 23.24 7.30
C TYR A 101 -0.74 23.43 7.87
N GLN A 102 -1.03 24.62 8.40
CA GLN A 102 -2.36 24.89 8.97
C GLN A 102 -3.44 24.64 7.91
N PRO A 103 -4.42 23.74 8.15
CA PRO A 103 -5.44 23.45 7.16
C PRO A 103 -6.21 24.72 6.74
N PRO A 104 -6.50 24.90 5.44
CA PRO A 104 -7.33 26.01 4.97
C PRO A 104 -8.67 26.10 5.71
N ALA A 105 -9.24 27.30 5.78
CA ALA A 105 -10.50 27.51 6.46
C ALA A 105 -11.63 26.61 5.90
N GLY A 106 -12.32 25.91 6.79
CA GLY A 106 -13.41 25.00 6.44
C GLY A 106 -12.97 23.58 6.07
N VAL A 107 -11.67 23.28 6.03
CA VAL A 107 -11.17 21.89 5.94
C VAL A 107 -11.56 21.12 7.19
N GLN A 108 -12.05 19.91 7.00
CA GLN A 108 -12.57 19.01 8.05
C GLN A 108 -11.80 17.69 8.13
N VAL A 109 -11.11 17.31 7.06
CA VAL A 109 -10.31 16.09 6.97
C VAL A 109 -8.96 16.42 6.35
N VAL A 110 -7.86 15.88 6.88
CA VAL A 110 -6.54 15.96 6.25
C VAL A 110 -5.85 14.60 6.26
N SER A 111 -5.04 14.31 5.24
CA SER A 111 -4.05 13.22 5.30
C SER A 111 -2.66 13.83 5.43
N ARG A 112 -1.83 13.28 6.33
CA ARG A 112 -0.46 13.73 6.60
C ARG A 112 0.48 12.55 6.73
N ASP A 113 1.73 12.73 6.33
CA ASP A 113 2.78 11.75 6.55
C ASP A 113 2.91 11.36 8.03
N ARG A 114 3.18 10.08 8.30
CA ARG A 114 3.35 9.54 9.66
C ARG A 114 4.42 10.24 10.50
N LYS A 115 5.41 10.90 9.88
CA LYS A 115 6.46 11.68 10.55
C LYS A 115 5.97 13.08 10.96
N ALA A 116 4.81 13.53 10.49
CA ALA A 116 4.23 14.83 10.82
C ALA A 116 3.21 14.75 11.97
N ALA A 117 3.06 15.84 12.72
CA ALA A 117 2.02 15.94 13.74
C ALA A 117 0.61 15.98 13.09
N PRO A 118 -0.43 15.40 13.71
CA PRO A 118 -1.79 15.53 13.22
C PRO A 118 -2.29 16.98 13.33
N ALA A 119 -3.34 17.30 12.57
CA ALA A 119 -3.96 18.62 12.64
C ALA A 119 -5.01 18.66 13.77
N GLY A 120 -4.91 19.65 14.65
CA GLY A 120 -5.90 19.86 15.71
C GLY A 120 -7.26 20.28 15.15
N GLY A 121 -8.35 19.80 15.76
CA GLY A 121 -9.71 20.23 15.44
C GLY A 121 -10.34 19.62 14.18
N VAL A 122 -9.59 18.80 13.43
CA VAL A 122 -10.06 18.11 12.21
C VAL A 122 -9.83 16.61 12.30
N TYR A 123 -10.43 15.83 11.40
CA TYR A 123 -10.14 14.42 11.26
C TYR A 123 -8.78 14.25 10.55
N THR A 124 -7.80 13.60 11.18
CA THR A 124 -6.47 13.41 10.57
C THR A 124 -6.23 11.94 10.23
N ILE A 125 -5.89 11.68 8.97
CA ILE A 125 -5.48 10.39 8.39
C ILE A 125 -3.95 10.35 8.34
N CYS A 126 -3.37 9.22 8.74
CA CYS A 126 -1.92 8.99 8.78
C CYS A 126 -1.49 8.26 7.52
N TYR A 127 -0.78 8.93 6.62
CA TYR A 127 -0.17 8.33 5.45
C TYR A 127 1.01 7.44 5.88
N VAL A 128 1.03 6.21 5.36
CA VAL A 128 2.10 5.24 5.58
C VAL A 128 2.43 4.56 4.26
N ASN A 129 3.65 4.70 3.75
CA ASN A 129 4.12 3.87 2.64
C ASN A 129 4.34 2.44 3.14
N ALA A 130 3.35 1.57 2.94
CA ALA A 130 3.28 0.26 3.60
C ALA A 130 3.81 -0.89 2.72
N PHE A 131 3.93 -0.66 1.42
CA PHE A 131 4.29 -1.69 0.43
C PHE A 131 5.63 -1.42 -0.27
N GLN A 132 6.17 -0.22 -0.13
CA GLN A 132 7.45 0.18 -0.68
C GLN A 132 8.28 0.93 0.37
N VAL A 133 9.55 1.14 0.06
CA VAL A 133 10.52 1.81 0.93
C VAL A 133 10.93 3.13 0.28
N GLN A 134 10.61 4.22 0.96
CA GLN A 134 11.03 5.56 0.55
C GLN A 134 12.55 5.66 0.48
N PRO A 135 13.13 6.47 -0.44
CA PRO A 135 14.58 6.49 -0.63
C PRO A 135 15.38 6.92 0.61
N ASP A 136 14.81 7.77 1.47
CA ASP A 136 15.43 8.19 2.75
C ASP A 136 15.41 7.09 3.81
N GLU A 137 14.54 6.08 3.68
CA GLU A 137 14.40 4.97 4.62
C GLU A 137 15.17 3.72 4.20
N LEU A 138 15.56 3.64 2.92
CA LEU A 138 16.25 2.48 2.35
C LEU A 138 17.52 2.06 3.13
N PRO A 139 18.42 2.97 3.58
CA PRO A 139 19.60 2.58 4.34
C PRO A 139 19.26 1.85 5.66
N TRP A 140 18.16 2.23 6.31
CA TRP A 140 17.70 1.56 7.52
C TRP A 140 17.17 0.16 7.22
N TRP A 141 16.36 0.02 6.18
CA TRP A 141 15.86 -1.28 5.73
C TRP A 141 17.00 -2.22 5.32
N GLN A 142 17.99 -1.73 4.58
CA GLN A 142 19.15 -2.53 4.18
C GLN A 142 20.00 -3.00 5.37
N SER A 143 20.03 -2.24 6.47
CA SER A 143 20.83 -2.59 7.65
C SER A 143 20.09 -3.48 8.66
N HIS A 144 18.76 -3.45 8.69
CA HIS A 144 17.96 -4.13 9.72
C HIS A 144 17.03 -5.22 9.17
N HIS A 145 16.65 -5.11 7.90
CA HIS A 145 15.57 -5.90 7.29
C HIS A 145 15.84 -6.17 5.80
N GLU A 146 17.10 -6.42 5.42
CA GLU A 146 17.50 -6.63 4.03
C GLU A 146 16.75 -7.81 3.37
N GLU A 147 16.35 -8.79 4.18
CA GLU A 147 15.57 -9.96 3.81
C GLU A 147 14.10 -9.66 3.48
N LEU A 148 13.61 -8.48 3.87
CA LEU A 148 12.25 -8.00 3.61
C LEU A 148 12.19 -7.06 2.39
N LEU A 149 13.31 -6.79 1.73
CA LEU A 149 13.34 -6.07 0.46
C LEU A 149 13.18 -7.07 -0.68
N LEU A 150 12.23 -6.83 -1.59
CA LEU A 150 11.97 -7.70 -2.72
C LEU A 150 13.18 -7.74 -3.66
N LYS A 151 13.66 -8.94 -3.97
CA LYS A 151 14.79 -9.19 -4.86
C LYS A 151 14.39 -10.13 -5.99
N ASP A 152 14.95 -9.90 -7.17
CA ASP A 152 14.81 -10.80 -8.31
C ASP A 152 15.66 -12.07 -8.16
N ALA A 153 15.57 -12.99 -9.14
CA ALA A 153 16.33 -14.24 -9.14
C ALA A 153 17.85 -14.05 -9.14
N ASN A 154 18.36 -12.86 -9.50
CA ASN A 154 19.78 -12.52 -9.47
C ASN A 154 20.18 -11.78 -8.18
N GLY A 155 19.28 -11.65 -7.22
CA GLY A 155 19.51 -10.95 -5.95
C GLY A 155 19.46 -9.43 -6.05
N ARG A 156 19.00 -8.86 -7.17
CA ARG A 156 18.88 -7.41 -7.36
C ARG A 156 17.56 -6.92 -6.80
N TYR A 157 17.56 -5.75 -6.16
CA TYR A 157 16.33 -5.14 -5.67
C TYR A 157 15.33 -4.89 -6.80
N VAL A 158 14.07 -5.17 -6.52
CA VAL A 158 12.95 -4.78 -7.37
C VAL A 158 12.56 -3.36 -6.98
N ILE A 159 12.78 -2.44 -7.92
CA ILE A 159 12.58 -1.01 -7.73
C ILE A 159 11.45 -0.55 -8.63
N ASP A 160 10.51 0.15 -8.03
CA ASP A 160 9.50 0.91 -8.74
C ASP A 160 10.17 2.06 -9.50
N GLN A 161 10.10 2.04 -10.83
CA GLN A 161 10.81 3.03 -11.66
C GLN A 161 10.16 4.41 -11.60
N ASP A 162 8.87 4.48 -11.27
CA ASP A 162 8.15 5.75 -11.21
C ASP A 162 8.53 6.53 -9.94
N TRP A 163 8.95 5.83 -8.88
CA TRP A 163 9.25 6.39 -7.54
C TRP A 163 10.71 6.26 -7.11
N GLY A 164 11.49 5.37 -7.74
CA GLY A 164 12.81 5.00 -7.26
C GLY A 164 12.77 4.28 -5.90
N GLU A 165 11.65 3.63 -5.58
CA GLU A 165 11.40 2.99 -4.29
C GLU A 165 11.51 1.47 -4.38
N ASN A 166 12.12 0.86 -3.37
CA ASN A 166 12.25 -0.59 -3.30
C ASN A 166 10.93 -1.21 -2.84
N LEU A 167 10.46 -2.26 -3.49
CA LEU A 167 9.28 -3.00 -3.05
C LEU A 167 9.60 -3.84 -1.80
N LEU A 168 8.63 -3.93 -0.89
CA LEU A 168 8.69 -4.85 0.25
C LEU A 168 8.30 -6.26 -0.18
N ASP A 169 9.03 -7.25 0.33
CA ASP A 169 8.77 -8.64 0.03
C ASP A 169 7.65 -9.18 0.92
N ILE A 170 6.47 -9.31 0.33
CA ILE A 170 5.28 -9.88 0.95
C ILE A 170 4.92 -11.26 0.37
N SER A 171 5.86 -11.94 -0.29
CA SER A 171 5.63 -13.18 -1.05
C SER A 171 5.28 -14.41 -0.20
N THR A 172 5.61 -14.39 1.09
CA THR A 172 5.33 -15.50 2.01
C THR A 172 4.63 -15.01 3.26
N ALA A 173 3.88 -15.90 3.94
CA ALA A 173 3.21 -15.55 5.19
C ALA A 173 4.20 -15.06 6.27
N ALA A 174 5.39 -15.66 6.35
CA ALA A 174 6.43 -15.24 7.29
C ALA A 174 6.95 -13.82 6.98
N LYS A 175 7.22 -13.52 5.71
CA LYS A 175 7.66 -12.18 5.31
C LYS A 175 6.55 -11.14 5.49
N ARG A 176 5.29 -11.46 5.15
CA ARG A 176 4.13 -10.60 5.45
C ARG A 176 4.02 -10.26 6.92
N ALA A 177 4.16 -11.25 7.81
CA ALA A 177 4.12 -11.02 9.25
C ALA A 177 5.29 -10.15 9.73
N ALA A 178 6.50 -10.35 9.19
CA ALA A 178 7.67 -9.55 9.52
C ALA A 178 7.55 -8.09 9.04
N VAL A 179 7.10 -7.88 7.80
CA VAL A 179 6.82 -6.53 7.29
C VAL A 179 5.70 -5.88 8.09
N ALA A 180 4.63 -6.62 8.40
CA ALA A 180 3.52 -6.12 9.21
C ALA A 180 3.97 -5.69 10.60
N ALA A 181 4.92 -6.39 11.23
CA ALA A 181 5.44 -5.99 12.53
C ALA A 181 6.11 -4.59 12.50
N VAL A 182 6.84 -4.28 11.42
CA VAL A 182 7.46 -2.95 11.24
C VAL A 182 6.37 -1.90 11.00
N VAL A 183 5.47 -2.15 10.05
CA VAL A 183 4.39 -1.21 9.68
C VAL A 183 3.41 -0.98 10.84
N ASN A 184 3.09 -2.01 11.62
CA ASN A 184 2.23 -1.92 12.79
C ASN A 184 2.84 -1.02 13.87
N GLY A 185 4.17 -1.02 14.05
CA GLY A 185 4.84 -0.06 14.92
C GLY A 185 4.64 1.40 14.45
N TRP A 186 4.52 1.64 13.15
CA TRP A 186 4.17 2.97 12.62
C TRP A 186 2.69 3.30 12.84
N ILE A 187 1.79 2.34 12.64
CA ILE A 187 0.34 2.47 12.91
C ILE A 187 0.11 2.79 14.40
N ASP A 188 0.81 2.11 15.31
CA ASP A 188 0.77 2.38 16.74
C ASP A 188 1.24 3.80 17.06
N GLY A 189 2.31 4.26 16.39
CA GLY A 189 2.75 5.65 16.46
C GLY A 189 1.68 6.64 15.99
N CYS A 190 0.98 6.36 14.89
CA CYS A 190 -0.14 7.17 14.42
C CYS A 190 -1.26 7.23 15.47
N ALA A 191 -1.65 6.09 16.05
CA ALA A 191 -2.66 6.04 17.10
C ALA A 191 -2.26 6.85 18.33
N ALA A 192 -1.02 6.65 18.81
CA ALA A 192 -0.47 7.37 19.97
C ALA A 192 -0.39 8.89 19.74
N ASN A 193 -0.09 9.32 18.50
CA ASN A 193 -0.03 10.73 18.14
C ASN A 193 -1.42 11.37 17.98
N GLY A 194 -2.51 10.58 17.96
CA GLY A 194 -3.88 11.08 17.89
C GLY A 194 -4.47 11.15 16.47
N PHE A 195 -3.86 10.47 15.50
CA PHE A 195 -4.52 10.21 14.22
C PHE A 195 -5.78 9.35 14.43
N ARG A 196 -6.70 9.40 13.47
CA ARG A 196 -7.98 8.65 13.53
C ARG A 196 -8.11 7.57 12.47
N ALA A 197 -7.28 7.63 11.44
CA ALA A 197 -7.18 6.60 10.42
C ALA A 197 -5.74 6.47 9.92
N VAL A 198 -5.48 5.39 9.20
CA VAL A 198 -4.26 5.17 8.41
C VAL A 198 -4.61 4.96 6.94
N GLU A 199 -3.73 5.43 6.06
CA GLU A 199 -3.79 5.27 4.62
C GLU A 199 -2.50 4.52 4.18
N PRO A 200 -2.52 3.17 4.13
CA PRO A 200 -1.42 2.39 3.61
C PRO A 200 -1.28 2.56 2.09
N ASP A 201 -0.22 3.24 1.68
CA ASP A 201 0.07 3.54 0.27
C ASP A 201 0.70 2.37 -0.48
N ASN A 202 0.67 2.43 -1.81
CA ASN A 202 1.30 1.47 -2.72
C ASN A 202 0.74 0.03 -2.67
N LEU A 203 -0.53 -0.14 -2.28
CA LEU A 203 -1.25 -1.43 -2.25
C LEU A 203 -1.17 -2.21 -3.58
N ASP A 204 -1.04 -1.51 -4.69
CA ASP A 204 -0.92 -2.02 -6.06
C ASP A 204 0.51 -2.41 -6.47
N SER A 205 1.48 -2.41 -5.55
CA SER A 205 2.88 -2.74 -5.84
C SER A 205 3.08 -4.10 -6.50
N TYR A 206 2.12 -5.03 -6.35
CA TYR A 206 2.15 -6.31 -7.04
C TYR A 206 2.22 -6.16 -8.58
N ASP A 207 1.62 -5.12 -9.16
CA ASP A 207 1.65 -4.87 -10.60
C ASP A 207 3.03 -4.42 -11.11
N ARG A 208 3.86 -3.90 -10.21
CA ARG A 208 5.23 -3.41 -10.49
C ARG A 208 6.32 -4.35 -9.96
N SER A 209 5.92 -5.54 -9.50
CA SER A 209 6.81 -6.54 -8.88
C SER A 209 7.52 -7.46 -9.87
N GLN A 210 7.41 -7.23 -11.18
CA GLN A 210 7.90 -8.16 -12.22
C GLN A 210 7.28 -9.58 -12.11
N GLY A 211 6.08 -9.67 -11.57
CA GLY A 211 5.36 -10.93 -11.35
C GLY A 211 5.84 -11.73 -10.13
N LEU A 212 6.68 -11.14 -9.27
CA LEU A 212 7.19 -11.79 -8.05
C LEU A 212 6.20 -11.71 -6.87
N LEU A 213 5.28 -10.73 -6.90
CA LEU A 213 4.19 -10.60 -5.95
C LEU A 213 2.86 -10.73 -6.67
N THR A 214 1.86 -11.29 -5.97
CA THR A 214 0.50 -11.39 -6.48
C THR A 214 -0.45 -10.44 -5.75
N ARG A 215 -1.60 -10.16 -6.37
CA ARG A 215 -2.71 -9.49 -5.67
C ARG A 215 -3.12 -10.22 -4.40
N ALA A 216 -3.06 -11.56 -4.38
CA ALA A 216 -3.41 -12.34 -3.18
C ALA A 216 -2.42 -12.09 -2.03
N ASP A 217 -1.13 -11.90 -2.33
CA ASP A 217 -0.13 -11.53 -1.31
C ASP A 217 -0.43 -10.16 -0.72
N ALA A 218 -0.74 -9.18 -1.58
CA ALA A 218 -1.12 -7.83 -1.15
C ALA A 218 -2.39 -7.81 -0.30
N MET A 219 -3.41 -8.58 -0.69
CA MET A 219 -4.65 -8.69 0.09
C MET A 219 -4.44 -9.37 1.44
N ALA A 220 -3.62 -10.42 1.49
CA ALA A 220 -3.28 -11.08 2.75
C ALA A 220 -2.49 -10.14 3.68
N PHE A 221 -1.60 -9.32 3.11
CA PHE A 221 -0.83 -8.34 3.88
C PHE A 221 -1.72 -7.19 4.39
N VAL A 222 -2.55 -6.58 3.54
CA VAL A 222 -3.42 -5.47 3.96
C VAL A 222 -4.45 -5.89 5.01
N ASN A 223 -4.90 -7.15 5.00
CA ASN A 223 -5.77 -7.68 6.03
C ASN A 223 -5.10 -7.75 7.41
N LEU A 224 -3.79 -8.06 7.46
CA LEU A 224 -3.00 -7.98 8.71
C LEU A 224 -2.96 -6.54 9.23
N LEU A 225 -2.73 -5.57 8.35
CA LEU A 225 -2.70 -4.15 8.71
C LEU A 225 -4.06 -3.64 9.16
N ALA A 226 -5.15 -4.03 8.49
CA ALA A 226 -6.50 -3.65 8.85
C ALA A 226 -6.88 -4.16 10.24
N THR A 227 -6.59 -5.44 10.50
CA THR A 227 -6.81 -6.06 11.82
C THR A 227 -6.08 -5.28 12.92
N HIS A 228 -4.82 -4.90 12.69
CA HIS A 228 -4.03 -4.16 13.65
C HIS A 228 -4.51 -2.71 13.82
N ALA A 229 -4.81 -2.00 12.73
CA ALA A 229 -5.35 -0.64 12.76
C ALA A 229 -6.64 -0.57 13.57
N HIS A 230 -7.57 -1.51 13.35
CA HIS A 230 -8.81 -1.60 14.12
C HIS A 230 -8.56 -1.88 15.61
N ALA A 231 -7.61 -2.77 15.93
CA ALA A 231 -7.21 -3.01 17.32
C ALA A 231 -6.61 -1.76 17.99
N ALA A 232 -5.91 -0.93 17.23
CA ALA A 232 -5.38 0.37 17.65
C ALA A 232 -6.44 1.50 17.66
N GLY A 233 -7.70 1.22 17.30
CA GLY A 233 -8.79 2.20 17.27
C GLY A 233 -8.74 3.16 16.07
N LEU A 234 -8.05 2.79 15.00
CA LEU A 234 -7.90 3.54 13.76
C LEU A 234 -8.74 2.93 12.64
N ALA A 235 -9.39 3.77 11.84
CA ALA A 235 -9.92 3.30 10.54
C ALA A 235 -8.78 3.09 9.55
N ILE A 236 -8.98 2.30 8.51
CA ILE A 236 -7.97 2.05 7.48
C ILE A 236 -8.53 2.24 6.07
N GLY A 237 -7.80 2.99 5.25
CA GLY A 237 -8.21 3.33 3.88
C GLY A 237 -7.63 2.38 2.83
N GLN A 238 -8.43 2.06 1.82
CA GLN A 238 -7.90 1.55 0.55
C GLN A 238 -7.25 2.69 -0.22
N LYS A 239 -5.97 2.55 -0.57
CA LYS A 239 -5.30 3.47 -1.47
C LYS A 239 -5.36 2.96 -2.90
N ASN A 240 -5.98 3.74 -3.80
CA ASN A 240 -6.10 3.43 -5.22
C ASN A 240 -6.67 2.00 -5.47
N THR A 241 -6.21 1.30 -6.53
CA THR A 241 -6.53 -0.12 -6.78
C THR A 241 -8.03 -0.42 -6.98
N ALA A 242 -8.70 0.31 -7.89
CA ALA A 242 -10.15 0.16 -8.16
C ALA A 242 -10.56 -1.28 -8.50
N GLU A 243 -9.67 -2.02 -9.18
CA GLU A 243 -9.87 -3.40 -9.57
C GLU A 243 -10.00 -4.38 -8.39
N LEU A 244 -9.73 -3.94 -7.15
CA LEU A 244 -10.03 -4.73 -5.96
C LEU A 244 -11.52 -5.04 -5.83
N GLY A 245 -12.41 -4.16 -6.29
CA GLY A 245 -13.84 -4.28 -6.06
C GLY A 245 -14.12 -4.49 -4.57
N THR A 246 -14.97 -5.46 -4.23
CA THR A 246 -15.32 -5.72 -2.82
C THR A 246 -14.17 -6.30 -1.99
N SER A 247 -13.10 -6.82 -2.61
CA SER A 247 -12.01 -7.48 -1.88
C SER A 247 -11.35 -6.58 -0.84
N GLY A 248 -11.21 -5.27 -1.11
CA GLY A 248 -10.67 -4.32 -0.14
C GLY A 248 -11.54 -4.23 1.11
N ARG A 249 -12.86 -4.10 0.92
CA ARG A 249 -13.83 -4.09 2.01
C ARG A 249 -13.89 -5.41 2.76
N ASP A 250 -13.82 -6.52 2.04
CA ASP A 250 -13.78 -7.87 2.61
C ASP A 250 -12.52 -8.10 3.47
N ALA A 251 -11.42 -7.39 3.16
CA ALA A 251 -10.19 -7.40 3.95
C ALA A 251 -10.21 -6.44 5.15
N GLY A 252 -11.29 -5.68 5.36
CA GLY A 252 -11.46 -4.78 6.50
C GLY A 252 -11.15 -3.31 6.23
N LEU A 253 -11.06 -2.88 4.97
CA LEU A 253 -10.88 -1.47 4.62
C LEU A 253 -12.20 -0.70 4.78
N ASP A 254 -12.13 0.49 5.39
CA ASP A 254 -13.31 1.25 5.85
C ASP A 254 -13.75 2.34 4.85
N PHE A 255 -12.80 2.88 4.10
CA PHE A 255 -12.97 3.98 3.14
C PHE A 255 -11.92 3.87 2.02
N ALA A 256 -11.99 4.73 1.00
CA ALA A 256 -10.96 4.82 -0.03
C ALA A 256 -10.34 6.21 -0.11
N VAL A 257 -9.03 6.27 -0.30
CA VAL A 257 -8.27 7.46 -0.73
C VAL A 257 -7.74 7.16 -2.13
N VAL A 258 -8.14 7.96 -3.11
CA VAL A 258 -7.94 7.65 -4.52
C VAL A 258 -7.36 8.85 -5.24
N GLU A 259 -6.48 8.61 -6.20
CA GLU A 259 -5.77 9.67 -6.90
C GLU A 259 -6.13 9.69 -8.37
N GLU A 260 -6.88 10.68 -8.81
CA GLU A 260 -7.29 10.87 -10.20
C GLU A 260 -8.47 9.97 -10.63
N CYS A 261 -9.44 9.69 -9.74
CA CYS A 261 -10.58 8.84 -10.13
C CYS A 261 -11.45 9.51 -11.20
N GLY A 262 -11.54 10.84 -11.21
CA GLY A 262 -12.22 11.62 -12.24
C GLY A 262 -11.44 11.61 -13.55
N GLN A 263 -10.11 11.68 -13.51
CA GLN A 263 -9.24 11.51 -14.69
C GLN A 263 -9.52 10.17 -15.38
N TYR A 264 -9.47 9.07 -14.62
CA TYR A 264 -9.62 7.70 -15.15
C TYR A 264 -11.08 7.22 -15.26
N SER A 265 -12.05 8.04 -14.86
CA SER A 265 -13.49 7.70 -14.89
C SER A 265 -13.88 6.50 -14.02
N GLU A 266 -13.22 6.33 -12.88
CA GLU A 266 -13.34 5.17 -11.99
C GLU A 266 -13.89 5.53 -10.60
N CYS A 267 -14.32 6.77 -10.35
CA CYS A 267 -14.98 7.14 -9.09
C CYS A 267 -16.21 6.26 -8.79
N GLY A 268 -16.90 5.80 -9.84
CA GLY A 268 -18.02 4.85 -9.75
C GLY A 268 -17.62 3.51 -9.13
N ASP A 269 -16.41 3.02 -9.43
CA ASP A 269 -15.93 1.72 -8.96
C ASP A 269 -15.68 1.74 -7.45
N TYR A 270 -15.13 2.84 -6.94
CA TYR A 270 -14.94 3.04 -5.50
C TYR A 270 -16.26 3.26 -4.77
N THR A 271 -17.15 4.10 -5.32
CA THR A 271 -18.45 4.39 -4.68
C THR A 271 -19.37 3.18 -4.63
N ALA A 272 -19.26 2.26 -5.59
CA ALA A 272 -19.97 0.97 -5.56
C ALA A 272 -19.58 0.10 -4.35
N VAL A 273 -18.37 0.28 -3.79
CA VAL A 273 -17.84 -0.50 -2.66
C VAL A 273 -17.97 0.26 -1.33
N TYR A 274 -17.59 1.54 -1.32
CA TYR A 274 -17.47 2.35 -0.10
C TYR A 274 -18.58 3.39 0.07
N GLY A 275 -19.53 3.49 -0.86
CA GLY A 275 -20.55 4.52 -0.85
C GLY A 275 -19.90 5.91 -0.91
N ASN A 276 -20.29 6.80 0.01
CA ASN A 276 -19.76 8.17 0.07
C ASN A 276 -18.41 8.27 0.80
N ASN A 277 -17.89 7.17 1.36
CA ASN A 277 -16.60 7.15 2.08
C ASN A 277 -15.43 7.04 1.09
N VAL A 278 -15.39 7.96 0.12
CA VAL A 278 -14.32 8.05 -0.88
C VAL A 278 -13.78 9.48 -0.88
N ILE A 279 -12.45 9.58 -0.77
CA ILE A 279 -11.69 10.82 -0.88
C ILE A 279 -10.90 10.75 -2.18
N ASP A 280 -11.13 11.70 -3.09
CA ASP A 280 -10.46 11.78 -4.39
C ASP A 280 -9.47 12.96 -4.42
N ILE A 281 -8.29 12.71 -4.96
CA ILE A 281 -7.22 13.68 -5.15
C ILE A 281 -6.95 13.83 -6.65
N GLU A 282 -7.17 15.02 -7.18
CA GLU A 282 -6.99 15.31 -8.60
C GLU A 282 -5.79 16.24 -8.85
N TYR A 283 -4.93 15.88 -9.80
CA TYR A 283 -3.71 16.66 -10.09
C TYR A 283 -3.88 17.65 -11.25
N THR A 284 -5.02 17.61 -11.95
CA THR A 284 -5.33 18.55 -13.04
C THR A 284 -6.64 19.27 -12.81
N LYS A 285 -6.73 20.51 -13.30
CA LYS A 285 -7.98 21.30 -13.23
C LYS A 285 -9.13 20.61 -13.98
N GLN A 286 -8.82 19.96 -15.10
CA GLN A 286 -9.82 19.30 -15.94
C GLN A 286 -10.44 18.11 -15.20
N ALA A 287 -9.61 17.24 -14.64
CA ALA A 287 -10.05 16.06 -13.92
C ALA A 287 -10.79 16.42 -12.62
N PHE A 288 -10.26 17.37 -11.84
CA PHE A 288 -10.96 17.96 -10.69
C PHE A 288 -12.35 18.49 -11.06
N THR A 289 -12.45 19.29 -12.14
CA THR A 289 -13.75 19.84 -12.58
C THR A 289 -14.71 18.73 -12.99
N LYS A 290 -14.21 17.65 -13.61
CA LYS A 290 -15.01 16.49 -14.00
C LYS A 290 -15.52 15.76 -12.76
N ALA A 291 -14.63 15.44 -11.81
CA ALA A 291 -14.96 14.76 -10.56
C ALA A 291 -15.97 15.55 -9.72
N CYS A 292 -15.76 16.86 -9.53
CA CYS A 292 -16.71 17.73 -8.83
C CYS A 292 -18.10 17.70 -9.45
N ARG A 293 -18.20 17.75 -10.79
CA ARG A 293 -19.48 17.78 -11.49
C ARG A 293 -20.26 16.48 -11.34
N SER A 294 -19.57 15.33 -11.34
CA SER A 294 -20.24 14.03 -11.26
C SER A 294 -20.45 13.54 -9.82
N HIS A 295 -19.55 13.88 -8.89
CA HIS A 295 -19.50 13.27 -7.55
C HIS A 295 -19.28 14.25 -6.39
N GLY A 296 -19.03 15.54 -6.63
CA GLY A 296 -18.78 16.54 -5.56
C GLY A 296 -19.98 16.88 -4.67
N ALA A 297 -21.16 16.29 -4.93
CA ALA A 297 -22.29 16.35 -4.01
C ALA A 297 -22.20 15.31 -2.87
N THR A 298 -21.33 14.31 -3.02
CA THR A 298 -21.26 13.14 -2.13
C THR A 298 -19.85 12.76 -1.69
N LEU A 299 -18.83 13.06 -2.50
CA LEU A 299 -17.44 12.70 -2.22
C LEU A 299 -16.66 13.90 -1.70
N SER A 300 -15.55 13.61 -1.01
CA SER A 300 -14.56 14.62 -0.67
C SER A 300 -13.53 14.69 -1.81
N ILE A 301 -13.46 15.79 -2.56
CA ILE A 301 -12.63 15.89 -3.76
C ILE A 301 -11.70 17.08 -3.62
N VAL A 302 -10.39 16.85 -3.67
CA VAL A 302 -9.39 17.92 -3.61
C VAL A 302 -8.61 17.98 -4.91
N ARG A 303 -8.24 19.19 -5.34
CA ARG A 303 -7.20 19.40 -6.33
C ARG A 303 -5.90 19.78 -5.65
N ARG A 304 -4.83 19.10 -6.02
CA ARG A 304 -3.46 19.35 -5.54
C ARG A 304 -2.49 19.45 -6.69
N ASP A 305 -1.30 19.97 -6.43
CA ASP A 305 -0.15 19.76 -7.28
C ASP A 305 0.44 18.37 -7.01
N ARG A 306 1.11 17.80 -8.02
CA ARG A 306 1.63 16.43 -7.97
C ARG A 306 2.65 16.22 -6.86
N ASP A 307 3.47 17.24 -6.59
CA ASP A 307 4.46 17.21 -5.51
C ASP A 307 3.87 17.56 -4.14
N VAL A 308 2.55 17.75 -4.05
CA VAL A 308 1.81 17.98 -2.80
C VAL A 308 2.47 19.04 -1.92
N THR A 309 2.93 20.11 -2.55
CA THR A 309 3.77 21.12 -1.91
C THR A 309 3.01 21.96 -0.87
N VAL A 310 3.73 22.67 -0.01
CA VAL A 310 3.12 23.50 1.04
C VAL A 310 2.86 24.94 0.56
N PRO A 311 1.98 25.71 1.23
CA PRO A 311 1.79 27.13 0.93
C PRO A 311 3.12 27.90 0.92
N GLY A 312 3.28 28.78 -0.08
CA GLY A 312 4.53 29.50 -0.33
C GLY A 312 5.39 28.88 -1.43
N SER A 313 5.16 27.61 -1.80
CA SER A 313 5.69 27.03 -3.03
C SER A 313 5.05 27.70 -4.26
N GLY A 314 5.84 27.93 -5.31
CA GLY A 314 5.33 28.42 -6.60
C GLY A 314 4.44 27.41 -7.34
N SER A 315 4.49 26.12 -6.96
CA SER A 315 3.65 25.05 -7.50
C SER A 315 2.41 24.75 -6.67
N TYR A 316 2.23 25.39 -5.50
CA TYR A 316 1.14 25.08 -4.58
C TYR A 316 -0.23 25.23 -5.23
N VAL A 317 -1.04 24.17 -5.20
CA VAL A 317 -2.43 24.17 -5.66
C VAL A 317 -3.33 23.57 -4.59
N TYR A 318 -4.42 24.27 -4.27
CA TYR A 318 -5.50 23.76 -3.42
C TYR A 318 -6.85 24.27 -3.95
N ASP A 319 -7.69 23.35 -4.41
CA ASP A 319 -9.12 23.57 -4.65
C ASP A 319 -9.88 22.41 -3.99
N ALA A 320 -11.11 22.60 -3.51
CA ALA A 320 -11.90 21.52 -2.94
C ALA A 320 -13.39 21.65 -3.28
N CYS A 321 -14.00 20.49 -3.49
CA CYS A 321 -15.43 20.21 -3.58
C CYS A 321 -15.64 18.81 -2.97
#